data_AF-A0A318IRS5-F1
#
_entry.id   AF-A0A318IRS5-F1
#
_cell.length_a   1.000
_cell.length_b   1.000
_cell.length_c   1.000
_cell.angle_alpha   90.00
_cell.angle_beta   90.00
_cell.angle_gamma   90.00
#
_symmetry.space_group_name_H-M   'P 1'
#
loop_
_entity.id
_entity.type
_entity.pdbx_description
1 polymer ?
#
loop_
_entity_poly.entity_id
_entity_poly.type
_entity_poly.pdbx_seq_one_letter_code
_entity_poly.pdbx_strand_id
1 'polypeptide(L)'
;MRVPTKYVDLLYFLVVLQLVTQRQSREWLSPFQLVESLQGWLIVHRAKCEWRDRVWIGHASLQIAKSVRPVDNAAFSEPLVGAAKDPAPPPRDALAGRASLRMKCIRYLREHV
;
A
#
# COMPACT_ATOMS: atom_id res chain seq x y z
N MET A 1 -8.33 -24.49 -1.28
CA MET A 1 -8.63 -23.14 -1.82
C MET A 1 -7.30 -22.44 -2.05
N ARG A 2 -6.97 -21.99 -3.27
CA ARG A 2 -5.70 -21.31 -3.55
C ARG A 2 -5.83 -19.86 -3.11
N VAL A 3 -5.06 -19.46 -2.10
CA VAL A 3 -4.90 -18.06 -1.69
C VAL A 3 -4.58 -17.23 -2.93
N PRO A 4 -5.40 -16.24 -3.31
CA PRO A 4 -5.17 -15.49 -4.53
C PRO A 4 -4.05 -14.48 -4.30
N THR A 5 -2.81 -14.91 -4.51
CA THR A 5 -1.65 -14.01 -4.64
C THR A 5 -1.86 -12.95 -5.73
N LYS A 6 -2.89 -13.10 -6.59
CA LYS A 6 -3.33 -12.11 -7.59
C LYS A 6 -3.58 -10.70 -7.04
N TYR A 7 -3.86 -10.55 -5.74
CA TYR A 7 -4.19 -9.24 -5.15
C TYR A 7 -3.08 -8.64 -4.31
N VAL A 8 -1.90 -9.27 -4.22
CA VAL A 8 -0.77 -8.75 -3.43
C VAL A 8 -0.38 -7.35 -3.90
N ASP A 9 -0.28 -7.13 -5.21
CA ASP A 9 0.15 -5.85 -5.78
C ASP A 9 -0.87 -4.73 -5.55
N LEU A 10 -2.16 -5.03 -5.73
CA LEU A 10 -3.24 -4.09 -5.43
C LEU A 10 -3.29 -3.74 -3.95
N LEU A 11 -3.21 -4.74 -3.07
CA LEU A 11 -3.21 -4.53 -1.62
C LEU A 11 -2.00 -3.71 -1.20
N TYR A 12 -0.81 -4.05 -1.69
CA TYR A 12 0.42 -3.32 -1.42
C TYR A 12 0.32 -1.85 -1.88
N PHE A 13 -0.19 -1.61 -3.10
CA PHE A 13 -0.42 -0.26 -3.61
C PHE A 13 -1.32 0.56 -2.68
N LEU A 14 -2.46 0.00 -2.27
CA LEU A 14 -3.39 0.70 -1.38
C LEU A 14 -2.80 0.94 0.01
N VAL A 15 -2.04 -0.01 0.56
CA VAL A 15 -1.33 0.19 1.84
C VAL A 15 -0.32 1.34 1.75
N VAL A 16 0.46 1.40 0.67
CA VAL A 16 1.39 2.51 0.45
C VAL A 16 0.63 3.83 0.34
N LEU A 17 -0.48 3.86 -0.40
CA LEU A 17 -1.28 5.07 -0.55
C LEU A 17 -1.86 5.54 0.80
N GLN A 18 -2.40 4.62 1.62
CA GLN A 18 -2.83 4.91 2.98
C GLN A 18 -1.71 5.56 3.82
N LEU A 19 -0.50 5.00 3.76
CA LEU A 19 0.66 5.52 4.50
C LEU A 19 1.10 6.90 4.01
N VAL A 20 1.06 7.15 2.69
CA VAL A 20 1.40 8.44 2.09
C VAL A 20 0.37 9.50 2.49
N THR A 21 -0.93 9.23 2.34
CA THR A 21 -2.01 10.13 2.75
C THR A 21 -1.89 10.46 4.24
N GLN A 22 -1.71 9.43 5.07
CA GLN A 22 -1.57 9.61 6.53
C GLN A 22 -0.33 10.42 6.92
N ARG A 23 0.74 10.43 6.11
CA ARG A 23 1.90 11.31 6.33
C ARG A 23 1.62 12.75 5.93
N GLN A 24 0.93 12.94 4.81
CA GLN A 24 0.68 14.26 4.23
C GLN A 24 -0.43 15.02 4.95
N SER A 25 -1.60 14.39 5.14
CA SER A 25 -2.78 15.04 5.72
C SER A 25 -3.03 14.70 7.19
N ARG A 26 -2.30 13.73 7.76
CA ARG A 26 -2.59 13.12 9.07
C ARG A 26 -3.95 12.40 9.13
N GLU A 27 -4.59 12.20 7.99
CA GLU A 27 -5.83 11.44 7.84
C GLU A 27 -5.60 10.20 6.97
N TRP A 28 -6.41 9.17 7.20
CA TRP A 28 -6.42 7.99 6.34
C TRP A 28 -7.20 8.30 5.05
N LEU A 29 -7.02 7.50 4.00
CA LEU A 29 -7.80 7.66 2.78
C LEU A 29 -9.30 7.66 3.10
N SER A 30 -10.01 8.66 2.57
CA SER A 30 -11.46 8.66 2.63
C SER A 30 -12.02 7.48 1.82
N PRO A 31 -13.24 7.00 2.11
CA PRO A 31 -13.86 5.94 1.33
C PRO A 31 -13.92 6.25 -0.17
N PHE A 32 -14.17 7.51 -0.54
CA PHE A 32 -14.18 7.94 -1.94
C PHE A 32 -12.81 7.81 -2.60
N GLN A 33 -11.76 8.36 -1.96
CA GLN A 33 -10.40 8.25 -2.49
C GLN A 33 -9.92 6.81 -2.58
N LEU A 34 -10.30 5.96 -1.62
CA LEU A 34 -9.99 4.54 -1.62
C LEU A 34 -10.62 3.83 -2.83
N VAL A 35 -11.91 4.08 -3.08
CA VAL A 35 -12.63 3.50 -4.21
C VAL A 35 -12.04 3.99 -5.54
N GLU A 36 -11.80 5.29 -5.68
CA GLU A 36 -11.19 5.89 -6.88
C GLU A 36 -9.81 5.31 -7.16
N SER A 37 -8.96 5.24 -6.14
CA SER A 37 -7.59 4.71 -6.28
C SER A 37 -7.60 3.22 -6.63
N LEU A 38 -8.51 2.45 -6.03
CA LEU A 38 -8.70 1.04 -6.35
C LEU A 38 -9.17 0.87 -7.80
N GLN A 39 -10.17 1.63 -8.25
CA GLN A 39 -10.66 1.57 -9.64
C GLN A 39 -9.56 1.99 -10.62
N GLY A 40 -8.87 3.09 -10.35
CA GLY A 40 -7.76 3.58 -11.18
C GLY A 40 -6.67 2.53 -11.33
N TRP A 41 -6.27 1.88 -10.23
CA TRP A 41 -5.27 0.81 -10.29
C TRP A 41 -5.74 -0.37 -11.15
N LEU A 42 -6.99 -0.82 -11.00
CA LEU A 42 -7.55 -1.91 -11.79
C LEU A 42 -7.60 -1.60 -13.29
N ILE A 43 -7.99 -0.37 -13.65
CA ILE A 43 -8.04 0.10 -15.05
C ILE A 43 -6.63 0.11 -15.65
N VAL A 44 -5.66 0.71 -14.96
CA VAL A 44 -4.26 0.80 -15.42
C VAL A 44 -3.63 -0.58 -15.60
N HIS A 45 -3.89 -1.50 -14.68
CA HIS A 45 -3.32 -2.86 -14.72
C HIS A 45 -4.18 -3.86 -15.49
N ARG A 46 -5.29 -3.42 -16.12
CA ARG A 46 -6.27 -4.27 -16.82
C ARG A 46 -6.72 -5.49 -16.01
N ALA A 47 -6.85 -5.31 -14.70
CA ALA A 47 -7.14 -6.38 -13.75
C ALA A 47 -8.64 -6.43 -13.41
N LYS A 48 -9.14 -7.63 -13.12
CA LYS A 48 -10.49 -7.84 -12.60
C LYS A 48 -10.45 -8.15 -11.11
N CYS A 49 -11.35 -7.50 -10.38
CA CYS A 49 -11.55 -7.71 -8.95
C CYS A 49 -13.05 -7.74 -8.68
N GLU A 50 -13.55 -8.80 -8.05
CA GLU A 50 -14.97 -8.92 -7.74
C GLU A 50 -15.36 -7.95 -6.63
N TRP A 51 -16.61 -7.50 -6.61
CA TRP A 51 -17.05 -6.45 -5.68
C TRP A 51 -16.74 -6.79 -4.21
N ARG A 52 -16.92 -8.05 -3.81
CA ARG A 52 -16.61 -8.54 -2.46
C ARG A 52 -15.11 -8.45 -2.15
N ASP A 53 -14.28 -8.84 -3.10
CA ASP A 53 -12.81 -8.76 -2.98
C ASP A 53 -12.37 -7.30 -2.87
N ARG A 54 -13.01 -6.36 -3.59
CA ARG A 54 -12.71 -4.93 -3.49
C ARG A 54 -12.96 -4.38 -2.09
N VAL A 55 -14.12 -4.70 -1.50
CA VAL A 55 -14.47 -4.27 -0.13
C VAL A 55 -13.46 -4.84 0.86
N TRP A 56 -13.15 -6.13 0.75
CA TRP A 56 -12.23 -6.80 1.65
C TRP A 56 -10.80 -6.26 1.53
N ILE A 57 -10.28 -6.07 0.31
CA ILE A 57 -8.96 -5.47 0.05
C ILE A 57 -8.89 -4.05 0.59
N GLY A 58 -9.95 -3.26 0.40
CA GLY A 58 -10.04 -1.90 0.93
C GLY A 58 -9.87 -1.87 2.45
N HIS A 59 -10.62 -2.72 3.17
CA HIS A 59 -10.51 -2.86 4.62
C HIS A 59 -9.11 -3.37 5.05
N ALA A 60 -8.61 -4.42 4.40
CA ALA A 60 -7.29 -5.00 4.67
C ALA A 60 -6.17 -3.97 4.53
N SER A 61 -6.24 -3.09 3.52
CA SER A 61 -5.24 -2.06 3.28
C SER A 61 -5.09 -1.12 4.48
N LEU A 62 -6.21 -0.70 5.08
CA LEU A 62 -6.22 0.18 6.24
C LEU A 62 -5.69 -0.52 7.49
N GLN A 63 -6.10 -1.78 7.71
CA GLN A 63 -5.65 -2.57 8.87
C GLN A 63 -4.12 -2.77 8.83
N ILE A 64 -3.58 -3.17 7.67
CA ILE A 64 -2.14 -3.35 7.51
C ILE A 64 -1.42 -2.02 7.70
N ALA A 65 -1.89 -0.93 7.08
CA ALA A 65 -1.26 0.39 7.21
C ALA A 65 -1.22 0.87 8.67
N LYS A 66 -2.29 0.65 9.44
CA LYS A 66 -2.32 0.94 10.88
C LYS A 66 -1.34 0.07 11.67
N SER A 67 -1.26 -1.23 11.38
CA SER A 67 -0.35 -2.16 12.06
C SER A 67 1.14 -1.85 11.86
N VAL A 68 1.48 -1.19 10.75
CA VAL A 68 2.86 -0.76 10.46
C VAL A 68 3.25 0.46 11.31
N ARG A 69 2.26 1.20 11.83
CA ARG A 69 2.49 2.46 12.51
C ARG A 69 2.38 2.31 14.04
N PRO A 70 3.49 1.90 14.67
CA PRO A 70 4.02 2.74 15.76
C PRO A 70 5.53 3.04 15.68
N VAL A 71 6.29 2.47 14.72
CA VAL A 71 7.78 2.47 14.77
C VAL A 71 8.47 3.19 13.59
N ASP A 72 7.81 3.36 12.44
CA ASP A 72 8.48 3.82 11.20
C ASP A 72 8.40 5.33 10.94
N ASN A 73 8.32 6.16 11.99
CA ASN A 73 8.46 7.61 11.83
C ASN A 73 9.87 8.00 11.36
N ALA A 74 10.88 7.13 11.49
CA ALA A 74 12.26 7.39 11.05
C ALA A 74 12.55 6.98 9.58
N ALA A 75 11.96 5.89 9.09
CA ALA A 75 12.39 5.24 7.82
C ALA A 75 11.89 5.91 6.53
N PHE A 76 11.08 6.95 6.63
CA PHE A 76 10.43 7.61 5.49
C PHE A 76 10.46 9.15 5.70
N SER A 77 11.46 9.63 6.45
CA SER A 77 11.70 11.04 6.73
C SER A 77 12.38 11.77 5.57
N GLU A 78 12.41 11.21 4.36
CA GLU A 78 12.88 11.95 3.19
C GLU A 78 11.77 12.89 2.72
N PRO A 79 11.99 14.21 2.77
CA PRO A 79 11.07 15.17 2.18
C PRO A 79 11.03 14.93 0.67
N LEU A 80 9.83 14.78 0.11
CA LEU A 80 9.62 14.95 -1.33
C LEU A 80 9.74 16.45 -1.66
N VAL A 81 10.96 16.99 -1.60
CA VAL A 81 11.28 18.35 -2.04
C VAL A 81 11.98 18.26 -3.39
N GLY A 82 11.31 18.81 -4.40
CA GLY A 82 11.88 19.56 -5.51
C GLY A 82 13.04 18.92 -6.29
N ALA A 83 12.74 18.53 -7.53
CA ALA A 83 13.61 18.68 -8.71
C ALA A 83 15.11 18.88 -8.44
N ALA A 84 15.85 17.79 -8.25
CA ALA A 84 17.28 17.77 -8.47
C ALA A 84 17.66 16.49 -9.22
N LYS A 85 18.45 16.71 -10.25
CA LYS A 85 18.81 15.83 -11.34
C LYS A 85 19.94 14.90 -10.87
N ASP A 86 19.64 13.67 -10.52
CA ASP A 86 20.50 12.47 -10.65
C ASP A 86 19.85 11.25 -9.99
N PRO A 87 19.86 10.05 -10.61
CA PRO A 87 19.30 8.86 -9.98
C PRO A 87 20.34 8.24 -9.04
N ALA A 88 20.49 8.81 -7.84
CA ALA A 88 21.17 8.11 -6.76
C ALA A 88 20.33 6.85 -6.39
N PRO A 89 20.96 5.66 -6.25
CA PRO A 89 20.25 4.44 -5.90
C PRO A 89 19.55 4.63 -4.55
N PRO A 90 18.31 4.14 -4.39
CA PRO A 90 17.57 4.31 -3.15
C PRO A 90 18.35 3.70 -1.97
N PRO A 91 18.34 4.35 -0.80
CA PRO A 91 19.01 3.81 0.39
C PRO A 91 18.52 2.39 0.67
N ARG A 92 19.45 1.49 1.01
CA ARG A 92 19.18 0.04 1.24
C ARG A 92 18.00 -0.20 2.19
N ASP A 93 17.81 0.68 3.15
CA ASP A 93 16.75 0.61 4.17
C ASP A 93 15.35 0.84 3.59
N ALA A 94 15.22 1.69 2.56
CA ALA A 94 13.95 1.94 1.88
C ALA A 94 13.50 0.71 1.08
N LEU A 95 14.43 0.02 0.42
CA LEU A 95 14.16 -1.24 -0.29
C LEU A 95 13.77 -2.36 0.68
N ALA A 96 14.45 -2.46 1.82
CA ALA A 96 14.12 -3.41 2.88
C ALA A 96 12.72 -3.14 3.47
N GLY A 97 12.36 -1.88 3.69
CA GLY A 97 11.03 -1.46 4.14
C GLY A 97 9.93 -1.88 3.15
N ARG A 98 10.15 -1.68 1.84
CA ARG A 98 9.22 -2.11 0.78
C ARG A 98 9.04 -3.63 0.75
N ALA A 99 10.14 -4.40 0.83
CA ALA A 99 10.10 -5.86 0.83
C ALA A 99 9.35 -6.41 2.07
N SER A 100 9.63 -5.83 3.25
CA SER A 100 8.93 -6.16 4.49
C SER A 100 7.43 -5.89 4.41
N LEU A 101 7.04 -4.72 3.89
CA LEU A 101 5.64 -4.35 3.72
C LEU A 101 4.90 -5.27 2.74
N ARG A 102 5.55 -5.62 1.62
CA ARG A 102 5.01 -6.60 0.66
C ARG A 102 4.83 -7.97 1.30
N MET A 103 5.77 -8.41 2.13
CA MET A 103 5.67 -9.66 2.87
C MET A 103 4.50 -9.66 3.87
N LYS A 104 4.26 -8.53 4.57
CA LYS A 104 3.08 -8.37 5.43
C LYS A 104 1.77 -8.51 4.64
N CYS A 105 1.69 -7.93 3.44
CA CYS A 105 0.52 -8.08 2.57
C CYS A 105 0.32 -9.55 2.17
N ILE A 106 1.37 -10.26 1.77
CA ILE A 106 1.31 -11.69 1.44
C ILE A 106 0.83 -12.52 2.63
N ARG A 107 1.35 -12.24 3.83
CA ARG A 107 0.96 -12.94 5.07
C ARG A 107 -0.51 -12.71 5.40
N TYR A 108 -0.97 -11.46 5.39
CA TYR A 108 -2.37 -11.12 5.64
C TYR A 108 -3.31 -11.85 4.68
N LEU A 109 -2.96 -11.90 3.39
CA LEU A 109 -3.75 -12.64 2.39
C LEU A 109 -3.79 -14.15 2.67
N ARG A 110 -2.75 -14.75 3.26
CA ARG A 110 -2.72 -16.18 3.60
C ARG A 110 -3.50 -16.51 4.86
N GLU A 111 -3.58 -15.59 5.81
CA GLU A 111 -4.20 -15.82 7.12
C GLU A 111 -5.71 -15.56 7.10
N HIS A 112 -6.19 -14.71 6.20
CA HIS A 112 -7.58 -14.23 6.19
C HIS A 112 -8.39 -14.62 4.93
N VAL A 113 -7.86 -15.54 4.09
CA VAL A 113 -8.53 -16.11 2.90
C VAL A 113 -8.46 -17.63 2.95
#